data_AF-A0A7L5JR30-F1
#
_entry.id   AF-A0A7L5JR30-F1
#
_cell.length_a   1.000
_cell.length_b   1.000
_cell.length_c   1.000
_cell.angle_alpha   90.00
_cell.angle_beta   90.00
_cell.angle_gamma   90.00
#
_symmetry.space_group_name_H-M   'P 1'
#
loop_
_entity.id
_entity.type
_entity.pdbx_description
1 polymer ?
#
loop_
_entity_poly.entity_id
_entity_poly.type
_entity_poly.pdbx_seq_one_letter_code
_entity_poly.pdbx_strand_id
1 'polypeptide(L)'
;MSLVDISSINLIPKLVDEIKSLKSEVLELKQQLKPNYDLSKRAGVMKYLNISDSTVAKYIKEGTFKQGYHYYRELKGSKSIIRFVSGAIEEFKNQRMRK
;
A
#
# COMPACT_ATOMS: atom_id res chain seq x y z
N MET A 1 35.55 -10.81 -38.17
CA MET A 1 34.38 -10.56 -37.29
C MET A 1 34.19 -11.80 -36.44
N SER A 2 34.41 -11.73 -35.13
CA SER A 2 34.09 -12.88 -34.26
C SER A 2 32.58 -13.06 -34.30
N LEU A 3 32.13 -14.26 -34.65
CA LEU A 3 30.75 -14.69 -34.44
C LEU A 3 30.44 -14.39 -32.98
N VAL A 4 29.64 -13.36 -32.73
CA VAL A 4 29.08 -13.11 -31.40
C VAL A 4 28.40 -14.42 -31.02
N ASP A 5 28.91 -15.08 -30.00
CA ASP A 5 28.49 -16.42 -29.60
C ASP A 5 26.97 -16.38 -29.37
N ILE A 6 26.21 -16.92 -30.33
CA ILE A 6 24.74 -16.84 -30.39
C ILE A 6 24.13 -17.52 -29.15
N SER A 7 24.89 -18.42 -28.53
CA SER A 7 24.65 -19.01 -27.22
C SER A 7 24.38 -17.95 -26.15
N SER A 8 25.15 -16.85 -26.14
CA SER A 8 25.00 -15.75 -25.19
C SER A 8 23.70 -14.95 -25.42
N ILE A 9 23.25 -14.84 -26.67
CA ILE A 9 21.99 -14.16 -27.02
C ILE A 9 20.79 -14.96 -26.51
N ASN A 10 20.86 -16.29 -26.57
CA ASN A 10 19.83 -17.18 -26.05
C ASN A 10 19.75 -17.23 -24.50
N LEU A 11 20.74 -16.66 -23.80
CA LEU A 11 20.69 -16.49 -22.35
C LEU A 11 19.85 -15.27 -21.94
N ILE A 12 19.70 -14.27 -22.81
CA ILE A 12 18.97 -13.03 -22.50
C ILE A 12 17.51 -13.32 -22.12
N PRO A 13 16.73 -14.13 -22.87
CA PRO A 13 15.35 -14.44 -22.48
C PRO A 13 15.27 -15.18 -21.13
N LYS A 14 16.20 -16.12 -20.88
CA LYS A 14 16.25 -16.87 -19.62
C LYS A 14 16.53 -15.96 -18.43
N LEU A 15 17.48 -15.04 -18.56
CA LEU A 15 17.77 -14.02 -17.55
C LEU A 15 16.57 -13.11 -17.29
N VAL A 16 15.83 -12.72 -18.33
CA VAL A 16 14.62 -11.89 -18.17
C VAL A 16 13.55 -12.63 -17.37
N ASP A 17 13.36 -13.93 -17.59
CA ASP A 17 12.38 -14.72 -16.85
C ASP A 17 12.81 -14.96 -15.40
N GLU A 18 14.10 -15.20 -15.13
CA GLU A 18 14.63 -15.26 -13.76
C GLU A 18 14.45 -13.92 -13.03
N ILE A 19 14.73 -12.78 -13.68
CA ILE A 19 14.51 -11.45 -13.11
C ILE A 19 13.03 -11.22 -12.76
N LYS A 20 12.10 -11.70 -13.60
CA LYS A 20 10.66 -11.61 -13.30
C LYS A 20 10.28 -12.47 -12.09
N SER A 21 10.79 -13.70 -12.00
CA SER A 21 10.57 -14.59 -10.85
C SER A 21 11.06 -13.94 -9.57
N LEU A 22 12.32 -13.50 -9.56
CA LEU A 22 12.95 -12.81 -8.43
C LEU A 22 12.17 -11.57 -8.02
N LYS A 23 11.66 -10.78 -8.97
CA LYS A 23 10.82 -9.62 -8.68
C LYS A 23 9.51 -10.01 -8.00
N SER A 24 8.89 -11.12 -8.42
CA SER A 24 7.66 -11.65 -7.81
C SER A 24 7.91 -12.12 -6.39
N GLU A 25 8.95 -12.93 -6.16
CA GLU A 25 9.33 -13.42 -4.83
C GLU A 25 9.66 -12.27 -3.88
N VAL A 26 10.40 -11.25 -4.34
CA VAL A 26 10.66 -10.05 -3.56
C VAL A 26 9.37 -9.30 -3.21
N LEU A 27 8.38 -9.28 -4.11
CA LEU A 27 7.08 -8.66 -3.85
C LEU A 27 6.31 -9.44 -2.78
N GLU A 28 6.29 -10.77 -2.86
CA GLU A 28 5.65 -11.65 -1.89
C GLU A 28 6.28 -11.53 -0.51
N LEU A 29 7.61 -11.61 -0.42
CA LEU A 29 8.36 -11.40 0.83
C LEU A 29 8.10 -10.01 1.42
N LYS A 30 8.05 -8.97 0.57
CA LYS A 30 7.68 -7.62 1.02
C LYS A 30 6.26 -7.56 1.53
N GLN A 31 5.31 -8.27 0.93
CA GLN A 31 3.93 -8.35 1.44
C GLN A 31 3.84 -9.11 2.78
N GLN A 32 4.68 -10.13 2.99
CA GLN A 32 4.74 -10.83 4.27
C GLN A 32 5.35 -9.96 5.38
N LEU A 33 6.37 -9.15 5.06
CA LEU A 33 7.06 -8.28 6.02
C LEU A 33 6.37 -6.92 6.21
N LYS A 34 5.73 -6.39 5.16
CA LYS A 34 4.98 -5.13 5.08
C LYS A 34 3.73 -5.36 4.21
N PRO A 35 2.68 -5.96 4.76
CA PRO A 35 1.41 -6.14 4.05
C PRO A 35 0.96 -4.84 3.39
N ASN A 36 0.72 -4.91 2.07
CA ASN A 36 0.27 -3.78 1.29
C ASN A 36 -1.22 -3.57 1.58
N TYR A 37 -1.52 -2.75 2.58
CA TYR A 37 -2.89 -2.45 2.94
C TYR A 37 -3.45 -1.38 2.01
N ASP A 38 -4.67 -1.59 1.53
CA ASP A 38 -5.41 -0.56 0.83
C ASP A 38 -5.83 0.54 1.81
N LEU A 39 -4.95 1.52 2.01
CA LEU A 39 -5.17 2.64 2.92
C LEU A 39 -6.24 3.61 2.44
N SER A 40 -6.81 3.43 1.24
CA SER A 40 -7.99 4.20 0.81
C SER A 40 -9.27 3.73 1.50
N LYS A 41 -9.26 2.51 2.04
CA LYS A 41 -10.41 1.85 2.68
C LYS A 41 -10.23 1.76 4.18
N ARG A 42 -11.34 1.88 4.89
CA ARG A 42 -11.41 1.75 6.36
C ARG A 42 -10.75 0.47 6.88
N ALA A 43 -11.03 -0.67 6.25
CA ALA A 43 -10.44 -1.95 6.63
C ALA A 43 -8.91 -1.99 6.49
N GLY A 44 -8.35 -1.35 5.46
CA GLY A 44 -6.90 -1.25 5.28
C GLY A 44 -6.27 -0.34 6.33
N VAL A 45 -6.90 0.81 6.62
CA VAL A 45 -6.45 1.73 7.68
C VAL A 45 -6.46 1.06 9.05
N MET A 46 -7.51 0.30 9.39
CA MET A 46 -7.59 -0.45 10.65
C MET A 46 -6.42 -1.41 10.83
N LYS A 47 -6.15 -2.24 9.80
CA LYS A 47 -5.07 -3.21 9.84
C LYS A 47 -3.70 -2.54 9.88
N TYR A 48 -3.50 -1.50 9.07
CA TYR A 48 -2.24 -0.77 9.00
C TYR A 48 -1.89 -0.05 10.31
N LEU A 49 -2.87 0.60 10.95
CA LEU A 49 -2.68 1.30 12.21
C LEU A 49 -2.81 0.38 13.43
N ASN A 50 -3.22 -0.88 13.23
CA ASN A 50 -3.54 -1.84 14.28
C ASN A 50 -4.56 -1.28 15.29
N ILE A 51 -5.69 -0.77 14.80
CA ILE A 51 -6.77 -0.19 15.62
C ILE A 51 -8.13 -0.76 15.26
N SER A 52 -9.05 -0.74 16.22
CA SER A 52 -10.43 -1.17 16.02
C SER A 52 -11.23 -0.21 15.15
N ASP A 53 -12.33 -0.70 14.56
CA ASP A 53 -13.26 0.13 13.80
C ASP A 53 -13.83 1.27 14.68
N SER A 54 -14.17 0.96 15.94
CA SER A 54 -14.64 1.96 16.91
C SER A 54 -13.62 3.07 17.14
N THR A 55 -12.32 2.76 17.13
CA THR A 55 -11.25 3.76 17.26
C THR A 55 -11.17 4.64 16.01
N VAL A 56 -11.31 4.08 14.81
CA VAL A 56 -11.38 4.88 13.58
C VAL A 56 -12.60 5.82 13.60
N ALA A 57 -13.76 5.34 14.05
CA ALA A 57 -14.95 6.17 14.22
C ALA A 57 -14.70 7.30 15.24
N LYS A 58 -14.08 6.98 16.37
CA LYS A 58 -13.69 7.94 17.40
C LYS A 58 -12.76 9.01 16.84
N TYR A 59 -11.71 8.64 16.10
CA TYR A 59 -10.77 9.60 15.49
C TYR A 59 -11.44 10.54 14.50
N ILE A 60 -12.43 10.06 13.75
CA ILE A 60 -13.22 10.93 12.87
C ILE A 60 -14.11 11.86 13.70
N LYS A 61 -14.79 11.34 14.73
CA LYS A 61 -15.69 12.12 15.61
C LYS A 61 -14.97 13.21 16.39
N GLU A 62 -13.77 12.92 16.88
CA GLU A 62 -12.94 13.82 17.70
C GLU A 62 -12.09 14.77 16.85
N GLY A 63 -12.10 14.64 15.51
CA GLY A 63 -11.33 15.49 14.61
C GLY A 63 -9.84 15.16 14.52
N THR A 64 -9.38 14.09 15.18
CA THR A 64 -8.04 13.52 14.99
C THR A 64 -7.80 13.20 13.52
N PHE A 65 -8.77 12.54 12.88
CA PHE A 65 -8.84 12.42 11.43
C PHE A 65 -9.68 13.58 10.89
N LYS A 66 -9.00 14.50 10.19
CA LYS A 66 -9.60 15.70 9.58
C LYS A 66 -10.13 15.42 8.17
N GLN A 67 -11.38 15.80 7.90
CA GLN A 67 -11.95 15.79 6.56
C GLN A 67 -11.20 16.77 5.65
N GLY A 68 -10.89 16.36 4.41
CA GLY A 68 -10.08 17.12 3.46
C GLY A 68 -8.56 16.90 3.59
N TYR A 69 -8.11 16.23 4.66
CA TYR A 69 -6.69 15.87 4.84
C TYR A 69 -6.50 14.37 5.02
N HIS A 70 -7.06 13.78 6.08
CA HIS A 70 -6.93 12.35 6.38
C HIS A 70 -7.95 11.51 5.60
N TYR A 71 -9.12 12.08 5.33
CA TYR A 71 -10.17 11.43 4.56
C TYR A 71 -11.04 12.44 3.84
N TYR A 72 -11.79 11.97 2.86
CA TYR A 72 -12.86 12.70 2.20
C TYR A 72 -14.12 11.83 2.11
N ARG A 73 -15.27 12.47 1.92
CA ARG A 73 -16.56 11.80 1.75
C ARG A 73 -16.96 11.88 0.28
N GLU A 74 -17.14 10.73 -0.34
CA GLU A 74 -17.69 10.62 -1.68
C GLU A 74 -19.18 10.26 -1.58
N LEU A 75 -20.02 10.95 -2.34
CA LEU A 75 -21.40 10.53 -2.57
C LEU A 75 -21.41 9.56 -3.75
N LYS A 76 -21.77 8.30 -3.51
CA LYS A 76 -22.07 7.33 -4.56
C LYS A 76 -23.56 7.01 -4.51
N GLY A 77 -24.34 7.69 -5.34
CA GLY A 77 -25.79 7.67 -5.30
C GLY A 77 -26.30 8.22 -3.96
N SER A 78 -27.09 7.43 -3.23
CA SER A 78 -27.62 7.79 -1.92
C SER A 78 -26.67 7.51 -0.74
N LYS A 79 -25.51 6.88 -0.99
CA LYS A 79 -24.59 6.47 0.07
C LYS A 79 -23.39 7.42 0.16
N SER A 80 -23.09 7.85 1.38
CA SER A 80 -21.84 8.55 1.72
C SER A 80 -20.76 7.53 2.07
N ILE A 81 -19.67 7.53 1.30
CA ILE A 81 -18.53 6.62 1.47
C ILE A 81 -17.34 7.44 1.94
N ILE A 82 -16.67 6.97 2.99
CA ILE A 82 -15.43 7.57 3.47
C ILE A 82 -14.25 6.95 2.73
N ARG A 83 -13.43 7.81 2.12
CA ARG A 83 -12.16 7.45 1.49
C ARG A 83 -11.02 8.10 2.25
N PHE A 84 -10.04 7.30 2.61
CA PHE A 84 -8.87 7.78 3.34
C PHE A 84 -7.76 8.16 2.37
N VAL A 85 -6.92 9.11 2.78
CA VAL A 85 -5.76 9.57 2.01
C VAL A 85 -4.54 8.82 2.52
N SER A 86 -4.01 7.90 1.73
CA SER A 86 -2.93 6.98 2.14
C SER A 86 -1.74 7.70 2.77
N GLY A 87 -1.23 8.76 2.12
CA GLY A 87 -0.08 9.53 2.62
C GLY A 87 -0.31 10.14 3.99
N ALA A 88 -1.51 10.68 4.26
CA ALA A 88 -1.85 11.27 5.55
C ALA A 88 -1.95 10.22 6.67
N ILE A 89 -2.41 9.00 6.34
CA ILE A 89 -2.47 7.88 7.29
C ILE A 89 -1.07 7.33 7.61
N GLU A 90 -0.19 7.24 6.62
CA GLU A 90 1.21 6.88 6.81
C GLU A 90 1.94 7.91 7.68
N GLU A 91 1.75 9.19 7.40
CA GLU A 91 2.30 10.27 8.20
C GLU A 91 1.82 10.20 9.64
N PHE A 92 0.50 10.01 9.86
CA PHE A 92 -0.07 9.87 11.19
C PHE A 92 0.57 8.71 11.98
N LYS A 93 0.80 7.56 11.34
CA LYS A 93 1.48 6.42 11.99
C LYS A 93 2.92 6.77 12.36
N ASN A 94 3.65 7.41 11.45
CA ASN A 94 5.03 7.82 11.69
C ASN A 94 5.16 8.84 12.83
N GLN A 95 4.25 9.82 12.90
CA GLN A 95 4.19 10.79 13.99
C GLN A 95 3.89 10.11 15.34
N ARG A 96 3.03 9.08 15.35
CA ARG A 96 2.74 8.27 16.56
C ARG A 96 3.92 7.43 17.05
N MET A 97 4.76 6.93 16.15
CA MET A 97 5.93 6.10 16.50
C MET A 97 7.13 6.93 16.98
N ARG A 98 7.16 8.24 16.67
CA ARG A 98 8.20 9.17 17.10
C ARG A 98 7.94 9.79 18.47
N LYS A 99 6.73 9.63 19.01
CA LYS A 99 6.34 10.05 20.36
C LYS A 99 6.47 8.88 21.31
#